data_AF-A0A7K3ZS30-F1
#
_entry.id   AF-A0A7K3ZS30-F1
#
_cell.length_a   1.000
_cell.length_b   1.000
_cell.length_c   1.000
_cell.angle_alpha   90.00
_cell.angle_beta   90.00
_cell.angle_gamma   90.00
#
_symmetry.space_group_name_H-M   'P 1'
#
loop_
_entity.id
_entity.type
_entity.pdbx_description
1 polymer ?
#
loop_
_entity_poly.entity_id
_entity_poly.type
_entity_poly.pdbx_seq_one_letter_code
_entity_poly.pdbx_strand_id
1 'polypeptide(L)'
;PWGMHIAQVIISGSANAAHLRELNTPDAIWSGVWASDIVDYKLPTDPLDEVDLKRLTELQKDPRYQTDPVWQREIKVFQKIKRKTELEAFSRYGLTYIVDEYLPAKLDQKPKEPPKKTGKKTQE
;
A
#
# COMPACT_ATOMS: atom_id res chain seq x y z
N PRO A 1 4.95 7.20 4.12
CA PRO A 1 3.63 7.86 3.89
C PRO A 1 3.40 8.35 2.46
N TRP A 2 4.39 9.01 1.84
CA TRP A 2 4.23 9.65 0.52
C TRP A 2 4.02 8.68 -0.64
N GLY A 3 4.78 7.58 -0.73
CA GLY A 3 4.56 6.54 -1.76
C GLY A 3 3.14 5.95 -1.72
N MET A 4 2.65 5.65 -0.52
CA MET A 4 1.27 5.22 -0.27
C MET A 4 0.24 6.27 -0.76
N HIS A 5 0.57 7.57 -0.68
CA HIS A 5 -0.29 8.62 -1.21
C HIS A 5 -0.28 8.69 -2.74
N ILE A 6 0.89 8.56 -3.36
CA ILE A 6 1.04 8.51 -4.82
C ILE A 6 0.18 7.35 -5.38
N ALA A 7 0.26 6.17 -4.78
CA ALA A 7 -0.55 5.02 -5.15
C ALA A 7 -2.06 5.33 -5.10
N GLN A 8 -2.52 5.94 -4.01
CA GLN A 8 -3.93 6.29 -3.88
C GLN A 8 -4.38 7.31 -4.93
N VAL A 9 -3.53 8.26 -5.32
CA VAL A 9 -3.84 9.22 -6.39
C VAL A 9 -3.96 8.50 -7.75
N ILE A 10 -3.10 7.54 -8.04
CA ILE A 10 -3.21 6.72 -9.26
C ILE A 10 -4.52 5.92 -9.25
N ILE A 11 -4.90 5.33 -8.11
CA ILE A 11 -6.10 4.50 -7.97
C ILE A 11 -7.39 5.34 -8.03
N SER A 12 -7.47 6.38 -7.21
CA SER A 12 -8.71 7.12 -6.95
C SER A 12 -8.82 8.47 -7.67
N GLY A 13 -7.75 8.91 -8.31
CA GLY A 13 -7.66 10.24 -8.91
C GLY A 13 -7.18 11.32 -7.93
N SER A 14 -6.72 12.43 -8.51
CA SER A 14 -6.30 13.62 -7.78
C SER A 14 -7.48 14.55 -7.53
N ALA A 15 -7.62 15.05 -6.30
CA ALA A 15 -8.63 16.05 -5.97
C ALA A 15 -8.45 17.34 -6.80
N ASN A 16 -7.20 17.77 -7.03
CA ASN A 16 -6.90 18.96 -7.83
C ASN A 16 -7.30 18.81 -9.30
N ALA A 17 -7.28 17.57 -9.81
CA ALA A 17 -7.61 17.26 -11.19
C ALA A 17 -9.00 16.60 -11.33
N ALA A 18 -9.87 16.69 -10.32
CA ALA A 18 -11.17 16.00 -10.31
C ALA A 18 -12.13 16.43 -11.43
N HIS A 19 -11.84 17.55 -12.11
CA HIS A 19 -12.57 18.02 -13.28
C HIS A 19 -12.23 17.22 -14.56
N LEU A 20 -11.09 16.53 -14.57
CA LEU A 20 -10.66 15.65 -15.65
C LEU A 20 -11.15 14.22 -15.36
N ARG A 21 -11.66 13.54 -16.38
CA ARG A 21 -12.19 12.18 -16.28
C ARG A 21 -11.17 11.18 -16.81
N GLU A 22 -11.27 9.93 -16.34
CA GLU A 22 -10.51 8.79 -16.88
C GLU A 22 -8.98 8.95 -16.76
N LEU A 23 -8.50 9.66 -15.73
CA LEU A 23 -7.07 9.84 -15.42
C LEU A 23 -6.59 9.01 -14.23
N ASN A 24 -7.38 8.01 -13.82
CA ASN A 24 -7.06 7.10 -12.72
C ASN A 24 -7.28 5.65 -13.14
N THR A 25 -6.66 4.73 -12.40
CA THR A 25 -6.71 3.28 -12.64
C THR A 25 -7.30 2.60 -11.40
N PRO A 26 -8.65 2.51 -11.27
CA PRO A 26 -9.32 2.06 -10.05
C PRO A 26 -8.97 0.62 -9.62
N ASP A 27 -8.52 -0.21 -10.54
CA ASP A 27 -8.13 -1.61 -10.36
C ASP A 27 -6.63 -1.79 -10.09
N ALA A 28 -5.84 -0.71 -10.05
CA ALA A 28 -4.44 -0.77 -9.69
C ALA A 28 -4.25 -1.25 -8.23
N ILE A 29 -3.21 -2.06 -8.01
CA ILE A 29 -2.86 -2.63 -6.72
C ILE A 29 -1.51 -2.07 -6.27
N TRP A 30 -1.43 -1.58 -5.04
CA TRP A 30 -0.16 -1.21 -4.43
C TRP A 30 0.54 -2.45 -3.84
N SER A 31 1.62 -2.89 -4.51
CA SER A 31 2.41 -4.06 -4.07
C SER A 31 3.43 -3.73 -2.97
N GLY A 32 3.41 -2.52 -2.43
CA GLY A 32 4.39 -2.02 -1.47
C GLY A 32 5.40 -1.05 -2.09
N VAL A 33 6.38 -0.55 -1.34
CA VAL A 33 6.75 -0.93 0.03
C VAL A 33 5.75 -0.42 1.07
N TRP A 34 5.20 -1.33 1.87
CA TRP A 34 4.29 -1.01 2.97
C TRP A 34 5.05 -0.67 4.27
N ALA A 35 4.35 -0.13 5.26
CA ALA A 35 4.98 0.16 6.55
C ALA A 35 5.36 -1.13 7.29
N SER A 36 4.55 -2.19 7.14
CA SER A 36 4.87 -3.52 7.65
C SER A 36 6.12 -4.10 7.00
N ASP A 37 6.33 -3.87 5.69
CA ASP A 37 7.49 -4.38 4.96
C ASP A 37 8.81 -3.83 5.55
N ILE A 38 8.81 -2.63 6.12
CA ILE A 38 9.96 -2.08 6.84
C ILE A 38 10.42 -3.01 7.97
N VAL A 39 9.46 -3.56 8.72
CA VAL A 39 9.72 -4.47 9.84
C VAL A 39 10.04 -5.87 9.33
N ASP A 40 9.24 -6.38 8.39
CA ASP A 40 9.33 -7.75 7.89
C ASP A 40 10.66 -8.01 7.16
N TYR A 41 11.10 -7.05 6.35
CA TYR A 41 12.36 -7.11 5.60
C TYR A 41 13.52 -6.42 6.32
N LYS A 42 13.30 -5.88 7.53
CA LYS A 42 14.32 -5.21 8.38
C LYS A 42 15.08 -4.10 7.65
N LEU A 43 14.38 -3.35 6.80
CA LEU A 43 14.98 -2.38 5.88
C LEU A 43 15.73 -1.26 6.64
N PRO A 44 16.79 -0.69 6.06
CA PRO A 44 17.34 0.59 6.53
C PRO A 44 16.25 1.66 6.62
N THR A 45 16.25 2.42 7.71
CA THR A 45 15.17 3.39 7.97
C THR A 45 15.66 4.74 8.40
N ASP A 46 14.88 5.75 8.06
CA ASP A 46 14.94 7.09 8.62
C ASP A 46 13.76 7.34 9.57
N PRO A 47 13.92 8.19 10.59
CA PRO A 47 12.79 8.62 11.40
C PRO A 47 11.76 9.41 10.55
N LEU A 48 10.49 9.30 10.90
CA LEU A 48 9.47 10.20 10.36
C LEU A 48 9.67 11.61 10.93
N ASP A 49 9.52 12.62 10.08
CA ASP A 49 9.48 14.02 10.51
C ASP A 49 8.04 14.47 10.86
N GLU A 50 7.90 15.72 11.30
CA GLU A 50 6.59 16.28 11.65
C GLU A 50 5.63 16.34 10.45
N VAL A 51 6.16 16.57 9.25
CA VAL A 51 5.38 16.66 8.02
C VAL A 51 4.82 15.29 7.66
N ASP A 52 5.61 14.23 7.81
CA ASP A 52 5.19 12.85 7.64
C ASP A 52 4.10 12.45 8.63
N LEU A 53 4.26 12.80 9.92
CA LEU A 53 3.28 12.49 10.96
C LEU A 53 1.96 13.24 10.76
N LYS A 54 2.05 14.52 10.38
CA LYS A 54 0.88 15.30 9.97
C LYS A 54 0.20 14.65 8.78
N ARG A 55 0.97 14.25 7.76
CA ARG A 55 0.44 13.60 6.56
C ARG A 55 -0.28 12.30 6.91
N LEU A 56 0.29 11.44 7.75
CA LEU A 56 -0.38 10.21 8.19
C LEU A 56 -1.73 10.49 8.87
N THR A 57 -1.82 11.55 9.68
CA THR A 57 -3.07 11.95 10.34
C THR A 57 -4.12 12.44 9.33
N GLU A 58 -3.70 13.15 8.29
CA GLU A 58 -4.58 13.56 7.18
C GLU A 58 -5.08 12.35 6.40
N LEU A 59 -4.18 11.44 5.99
CA LEU A 59 -4.54 10.23 5.24
C LEU A 59 -5.48 9.33 6.06
N GLN A 60 -5.30 9.26 7.37
CA GLN A 60 -6.17 8.48 8.25
C GLN A 60 -7.63 8.94 8.19
N LYS A 61 -7.87 10.25 8.03
CA LYS A 61 -9.20 10.86 7.99
C LYS A 61 -9.82 10.89 6.59
N ASP A 62 -9.01 10.73 5.55
CA ASP A 62 -9.46 10.77 4.16
C ASP A 62 -10.30 9.53 3.81
N PRO A 63 -11.55 9.69 3.32
CA PRO A 63 -12.45 8.57 3.01
C PRO A 63 -11.86 7.54 2.04
N ARG A 64 -10.93 7.96 1.17
CA ARG A 64 -10.28 7.08 0.18
C ARG A 64 -9.43 5.99 0.84
N TYR A 65 -8.97 6.23 2.06
CA TYR A 65 -8.18 5.28 2.85
C TYR A 65 -9.05 4.48 3.83
N GLN A 66 -10.36 4.67 3.85
CA GLN A 66 -11.28 3.99 4.79
C GLN A 66 -11.98 2.77 4.17
N THR A 67 -12.01 2.68 2.84
CA THR A 67 -12.70 1.61 2.10
C THR A 67 -12.01 0.27 2.22
N ASP A 68 -10.69 0.23 1.98
CA ASP A 68 -9.88 -0.98 2.17
C ASP A 68 -9.12 -0.89 3.53
N PRO A 69 -9.39 -1.83 4.46
CA PRO A 69 -8.75 -1.86 5.77
C PRO A 69 -7.23 -1.89 5.76
N VAL A 70 -6.60 -2.35 4.66
CA VAL A 70 -5.13 -2.43 4.55
C VAL A 70 -4.51 -1.05 4.73
N TRP A 71 -5.10 0.00 4.15
CA TRP A 71 -4.55 1.35 4.23
C TRP A 71 -4.54 1.88 5.66
N GLN A 72 -5.64 1.71 6.40
CA GLN A 72 -5.69 2.10 7.81
C GLN A 72 -4.72 1.31 8.67
N ARG A 73 -4.55 0.02 8.39
CA ARG A 73 -3.57 -0.83 9.07
C ARG A 73 -2.17 -0.26 8.88
N GLU A 74 -1.77 0.02 7.65
CA GLU A 74 -0.42 0.49 7.32
C GLU A 74 -0.15 1.91 7.83
N ILE A 75 -1.16 2.80 7.84
CA ILE A 75 -1.06 4.11 8.49
C ILE A 75 -0.76 3.95 9.98
N LYS A 76 -1.47 3.04 10.68
CA LYS A 76 -1.23 2.76 12.10
C LYS A 76 0.14 2.15 12.34
N VAL A 77 0.62 1.30 11.44
CA VAL A 77 1.99 0.74 11.52
C VAL A 77 3.01 1.86 11.39
N PHE A 78 2.88 2.78 10.41
CA PHE A 78 3.75 3.96 10.32
C PHE A 78 3.75 4.78 11.61
N GLN A 79 2.57 5.06 12.18
CA GLN A 79 2.44 5.82 13.44
C GLN A 79 3.09 5.09 14.63
N LYS A 80 3.04 3.75 14.65
CA LYS A 80 3.65 2.92 15.69
C LYS A 80 5.16 2.87 15.57
N ILE A 81 5.70 2.57 14.38
CA ILE A 81 7.14 2.38 14.19
C ILE A 81 7.88 3.71 14.07
N LYS A 82 7.20 4.78 13.63
CA LYS A 82 7.77 6.12 13.42
C LYS A 82 9.02 6.12 12.54
N ARG A 83 9.04 5.23 11.55
CA ARG A 83 10.12 5.04 10.58
C ARG A 83 9.59 5.04 9.15
N LYS A 84 10.41 5.50 8.21
CA LYS A 84 10.23 5.35 6.76
C LYS A 84 11.47 4.71 6.15
N THR A 85 11.34 4.20 4.94
CA THR A 85 12.43 3.65 4.14
C THR A 85 12.28 4.12 2.71
N GLU A 86 13.41 4.22 2.00
CA GLU A 86 13.45 4.47 0.56
C GLU A 86 13.51 3.15 -0.21
N LEU A 87 13.01 3.13 -1.44
CA LEU A 87 13.03 1.91 -2.27
C LEU A 87 14.47 1.40 -2.50
N GLU A 88 15.43 2.32 -2.64
CA GLU A 88 16.84 1.98 -2.79
C GLU A 88 17.44 1.29 -1.57
N ALA A 89 16.78 1.31 -0.40
CA ALA A 89 17.27 0.68 0.81
C ALA A 89 17.41 -0.85 0.69
N PHE A 90 16.69 -1.48 -0.25
CA PHE A 90 16.87 -2.90 -0.57
C PHE A 90 18.28 -3.23 -1.10
N SER A 91 18.99 -2.25 -1.68
CA SER A 91 20.37 -2.44 -2.16
C SER A 91 21.34 -2.93 -1.08
N ARG A 92 21.01 -2.71 0.20
CA ARG A 92 21.74 -3.29 1.35
C ARG A 92 21.82 -4.82 1.30
N TYR A 93 20.83 -5.48 0.71
CA TYR A 93 20.76 -6.94 0.58
C TYR A 93 21.27 -7.44 -0.78
N GLY A 94 21.72 -6.53 -1.66
CA GLY A 94 22.16 -6.83 -3.02
C GLY A 94 21.35 -6.07 -4.07
N LEU A 95 21.98 -5.73 -5.19
CA LEU A 95 21.36 -4.93 -6.26
C LEU A 95 20.15 -5.62 -6.90
N THR A 96 20.10 -6.95 -6.88
CA THR A 96 19.03 -7.74 -7.49
C THR A 96 17.96 -8.21 -6.50
N TYR A 97 18.09 -7.89 -5.20
CA TYR A 97 17.19 -8.37 -4.14
C TYR A 97 15.70 -8.09 -4.42
N ILE A 98 15.40 -6.92 -5.00
CA ILE A 98 14.03 -6.55 -5.36
C ILE A 98 13.43 -7.55 -6.36
N VAL A 99 14.22 -7.94 -7.36
CA VAL A 99 13.80 -8.81 -8.47
C VAL A 99 13.78 -10.28 -8.03
N ASP A 100 14.79 -10.69 -7.28
CA ASP A 100 15.00 -12.10 -6.95
C ASP A 100 14.15 -12.56 -5.76
N GLU A 101 13.87 -11.67 -4.80
CA GLU A 101 13.25 -12.04 -3.51
C GLU A 101 11.96 -11.26 -3.23
N TYR A 102 12.04 -9.92 -3.24
CA TYR A 102 10.93 -9.08 -2.77
C TYR A 102 9.71 -9.16 -3.68
N LEU A 103 9.86 -8.86 -4.98
CA LEU A 103 8.73 -8.85 -5.91
C LEU A 103 8.09 -10.25 -6.07
N PRO A 104 8.85 -11.35 -6.25
CA PRO A 104 8.26 -12.69 -6.28
C PRO A 104 7.42 -12.98 -5.03
N ALA A 105 7.94 -12.67 -3.83
CA ALA A 105 7.20 -12.88 -2.58
C ALA A 105 5.90 -12.07 -2.48
N LYS A 106 5.84 -10.87 -3.10
CA LYS A 106 4.63 -10.03 -3.11
C LYS A 106 3.63 -10.46 -4.18
N LEU A 107 4.10 -10.96 -5.32
CA LEU A 107 3.26 -11.33 -6.47
C LEU A 107 2.75 -12.79 -6.41
N ASP A 108 3.53 -13.71 -5.85
CA ASP A 108 3.12 -15.11 -5.68
C ASP A 108 2.06 -15.30 -4.58
N GLN A 109 1.84 -14.27 -3.76
CA GLN A 109 0.62 -14.12 -2.96
C GLN A 109 -0.55 -13.78 -3.87
N LYS A 110 -1.03 -14.77 -4.65
CA LYS A 110 -2.23 -14.64 -5.48
C LYS A 110 -3.38 -14.02 -4.66
N PRO A 111 -4.11 -13.02 -5.19
CA PRO A 111 -5.33 -12.56 -4.53
C PRO A 111 -6.26 -13.76 -4.35
N LYS A 112 -6.69 -14.03 -3.12
CA LYS A 112 -7.71 -15.06 -2.87
C LYS A 112 -8.95 -14.67 -3.67
N GLU A 113 -9.31 -15.46 -4.67
CA GLU A 113 -10.58 -15.30 -5.38
C GLU A 113 -11.71 -15.20 -4.35
N PRO A 114 -12.67 -14.27 -4.50
CA PRO A 114 -13.85 -14.27 -3.65
C PRO A 114 -14.56 -15.62 -3.79
N PRO A 115 -15.11 -16.18 -2.70
CA PRO A 115 -15.76 -17.48 -2.76
C PRO A 115 -16.87 -17.46 -3.81
N LYS A 116 -16.74 -18.33 -4.82
CA LYS A 116 -17.81 -18.54 -5.80
C LYS A 116 -19.07 -18.90 -5.03
N LYS A 117 -20.11 -18.08 -5.14
CA LYS A 117 -21.45 -18.39 -4.64
C LYS A 117 -21.90 -19.68 -5.33
N THR A 118 -21.73 -20.82 -4.68
CA THR A 118 -22.36 -22.07 -5.10
C THR A 118 -23.86 -21.86 -4.93
N GLY A 119 -24.54 -21.68 -6.06
CA GLY A 119 -26.00 -21.69 -6.11
C GLY A 119 -26.50 -22.97 -5.46
N LYS A 120 -27.38 -22.83 -4.47
CA LYS A 120 -28.21 -23.93 -3.97
C LYS A 120 -28.94 -24.52 -5.18
N LYS A 121 -28.56 -25.73 -5.59
CA LYS A 121 -29.47 -26.59 -6.34
C LYS A 121 -30.55 -27.01 -5.35
N THR A 122 -31.72 -26.41 -5.49
CA THR A 122 -32.96 -26.93 -4.90
C THR A 122 -33.19 -28.31 -5.51
N GLN A 123 -33.21 -29.34 -4.66
CA GLN A 123 -33.72 -30.66 -5.02
C GLN A 123 -35.23 -30.62 -4.76
N GLU A 124 -36.01 -30.94 -5.79
CA GLU A 124 -37.33 -31.59 -5.70
C GLU A 124 -37.20 -32.98 -6.31
#